data_AF-A0A9E4ZI92-F1
#
_entry.id   AF-A0A9E4ZI92-F1
#
_cell.length_a   1.000
_cell.length_b   1.000
_cell.length_c   1.000
_cell.angle_alpha   90.00
_cell.angle_beta   90.00
_cell.angle_gamma   90.00
#
_symmetry.space_group_name_H-M   'P 1'
#
loop_
_entity.id
_entity.type
_entity.pdbx_description
1 polymer ?
#
loop_
_entity_poly.entity_id
_entity_poly.type
_entity_poly.pdbx_seq_one_letter_code
_entity_poly.pdbx_strand_id
1 'polypeptide(L)' 'PPYSPDLNPIEFIWKSIKKVISREFIIDIDHMRDLIHEKFMEYSSKISFAKRWIEKFLSEKQKSKMLGV' A
#
# COMPACT_ATOMS: atom_id res chain seq x y z
N PRO A 1 2.77 -13.00 12.76
CA PRO A 1 2.21 -14.37 12.85
C PRO A 1 1.86 -14.91 11.45
N PRO A 2 1.81 -16.23 11.27
CA PRO A 2 1.22 -16.84 10.08
C PRO A 2 -0.23 -16.37 9.86
N TYR A 3 -0.64 -16.26 8.59
CA TYR A 3 -2.01 -15.84 8.19
C TYR A 3 -2.47 -14.49 8.74
N SER A 4 -1.54 -13.53 8.92
CA SER A 4 -1.86 -12.17 9.39
C SER A 4 -1.62 -11.12 8.30
N PRO A 5 -2.36 -11.16 7.17
CA PRO A 5 -2.21 -10.18 6.10
C PRO A 5 -2.52 -8.75 6.57
N ASP A 6 -3.40 -8.59 7.56
CA ASP A 6 -3.72 -7.31 8.20
C ASP A 6 -2.49 -6.61 8.82
N LEU A 7 -1.41 -7.36 9.06
CA LEU A 7 -0.15 -6.84 9.58
C LEU A 7 0.88 -6.55 8.49
N ASN A 8 0.59 -6.75 7.21
CA ASN A 8 1.50 -6.40 6.13
C ASN A 8 1.03 -5.10 5.45
N PRO A 9 1.80 -4.00 5.48
CA PRO A 9 1.36 -2.72 4.94
C PRO A 9 1.05 -2.76 3.43
N ILE A 10 1.62 -3.71 2.68
CA ILE A 10 1.30 -3.88 1.26
C ILE A 10 -0.16 -4.28 1.01
N GLU A 11 -0.83 -4.90 1.99
CA GLU A 11 -2.23 -5.31 1.84
C GLU A 11 -3.17 -4.11 1.76
N PHE A 12 -2.83 -2.99 2.40
CA PHE A 12 -3.58 -1.75 2.24
C PHE A 12 -3.44 -1.18 0.83
N ILE A 13 -2.26 -1.30 0.22
CA ILE A 13 -2.03 -0.91 -1.17
C ILE A 13 -2.88 -1.79 -2.09
N TRP A 14 -2.80 -3.11 -1.94
CA TRP A 14 -3.60 -4.05 -2.74
C TRP A 14 -5.11 -3.84 -2.58
N LYS A 15 -5.58 -3.56 -1.36
CA LYS A 15 -6.99 -3.22 -1.12
C LYS A 15 -7.41 -1.97 -1.91
N SER A 16 -6.58 -0.94 -1.95
CA SER A 16 -6.85 0.28 -2.72
C SER A 16 -6.79 0.05 -4.23
N ILE A 17 -5.80 -0.68 -4.73
CA ILE A 17 -5.68 -1.03 -6.16
C ILE A 17 -6.90 -1.84 -6.62
N LYS A 18 -7.32 -2.86 -5.86
CA LYS A 18 -8.53 -3.64 -6.18
C LYS A 18 -9.78 -2.76 -6.28
N LYS A 19 -9.90 -1.73 -5.43
CA LYS A 19 -10.99 -0.76 -5.48
C LYS A 19 -10.93 0.11 -6.74
N VAL A 20 -9.73 0.50 -7.19
CA VAL A 20 -9.56 1.24 -8.46
C VAL A 20 -9.99 0.34 -9.62
N ILE A 21 -9.46 -0.88 -9.71
CA ILE A 21 -9.80 -1.84 -10.76
C ILE A 21 -11.31 -2.09 -10.82
N SER A 22 -11.98 -2.26 -9.67
CA SER A 22 -13.43 -2.51 -9.64
C SER A 22 -14.29 -1.37 -10.19
N ARG A 23 -13.72 -0.17 -10.35
CA ARG A 23 -14.40 1.04 -10.81
C ARG A 23 -13.98 1.45 -12.22
N GLU A 24 -12.94 0.84 -12.75
CA GLU A 24 -12.36 1.18 -14.05
C GLU A 24 -12.93 0.26 -15.14
N PHE A 25 -13.16 0.79 -16.33
CA PHE A 25 -13.51 -0.05 -17.48
C PHE A 25 -12.23 -0.62 -18.10
N ILE A 26 -11.91 -1.86 -17.73
CA ILE A 26 -10.73 -2.56 -18.23
C ILE A 26 -10.98 -3.10 -19.64
N ILE A 27 -10.14 -2.69 -20.58
CA ILE A 27 -10.25 -3.00 -22.01
C ILE A 27 -9.57 -4.35 -22.30
N ASP A 28 -8.38 -4.56 -21.73
CA ASP A 28 -7.59 -5.78 -21.88
C ASP A 28 -6.67 -5.98 -20.66
N ILE A 29 -5.90 -7.06 -20.70
CA ILE A 29 -4.99 -7.43 -19.61
C ILE A 29 -3.81 -6.46 -19.47
N ASP A 30 -3.37 -5.83 -20.55
CA ASP A 30 -2.22 -4.93 -20.53
C ASP A 30 -2.63 -3.59 -19.91
N HIS A 31 -3.82 -3.07 -20.24
CA HIS A 31 -4.43 -1.94 -19.52
C HIS A 31 -4.53 -2.23 -18.02
N MET A 32 -4.97 -3.44 -17.61
CA MET A 32 -5.02 -3.78 -16.18
C MET A 32 -3.63 -3.80 -15.54
N ARG A 33 -2.60 -4.34 -16.22
CA ARG A 33 -1.22 -4.38 -15.71
C ARG A 33 -0.64 -2.99 -15.54
N ASP A 34 -0.83 -2.12 -16.52
CA ASP A 34 -0.36 -0.74 -16.49
C ASP A 34 -1.03 0.04 -15.35
N LEU A 35 -2.35 -0.12 -15.19
CA LEU A 35 -3.10 0.48 -14.09
C LEU A 35 -2.60 0.00 -12.72
N ILE A 36 -2.36 -1.31 -12.56
CA ILE A 36 -1.78 -1.87 -11.32
C ILE A 36 -0.41 -1.26 -11.05
N HIS A 37 0.46 -1.22 -12.07
CA HIS A 37 1.81 -0.70 -11.93
C HIS A 37 1.80 0.78 -11.54
N GLU A 38 1.05 1.61 -12.25
CA GLU A 38 0.91 3.05 -11.96
C GLU A 38 0.42 3.27 -10.53
N LYS A 39 -0.68 2.62 -10.13
CA LYS A 39 -1.26 2.81 -8.78
C LYS A 39 -0.38 2.21 -7.69
N PHE A 40 0.35 1.14 -7.96
CA PHE A 40 1.31 0.61 -7.02
C PHE A 40 2.46 1.60 -6.76
N MET A 41 3.05 2.18 -7.80
CA MET A 41 4.11 3.18 -7.66
C MET A 41 3.58 4.44 -6.94
N GLU A 42 2.37 4.88 -7.28
CA GLU A 42 1.70 6.01 -6.62
C GLU A 42 1.48 5.75 -5.12
N TYR A 43 1.01 4.56 -4.74
CA TYR A 43 0.65 4.27 -3.35
C TYR A 43 1.83 3.85 -2.49
N SER A 44 2.79 3.12 -3.04
CA SER A 44 4.01 2.73 -2.32
C SER A 44 4.91 3.90 -1.96
N SER A 45 4.86 5.00 -2.72
CA SER A 45 5.56 6.24 -2.38
C SER A 45 4.92 7.03 -1.22
N LYS A 46 3.68 6.70 -0.83
CA LYS A 46 2.94 7.40 0.22
C LYS A 46 3.10 6.69 1.56
N ILE A 47 3.81 7.33 2.49
CA ILE A 47 4.01 6.79 3.85
C ILE A 47 2.70 6.57 4.62
N SER A 48 1.62 7.25 4.24
CA SER A 48 0.29 7.08 4.85
C SER A 48 -0.23 5.64 4.79
N PHE A 49 0.15 4.86 3.76
CA PHE A 49 -0.20 3.43 3.65
C PHE A 49 0.52 2.56 4.69
N ALA A 50 1.71 2.98 5.15
CA ALA A 50 2.50 2.27 6.15
C ALA A 50 2.40 2.90 7.55
N LYS A 51 1.85 4.12 7.69
CA LYS A 51 1.88 4.92 8.92
C LYS A 51 1.40 4.14 10.16
N ARG A 52 0.21 3.54 10.10
CA ARG A 52 -0.34 2.76 11.23
C ARG A 52 0.55 1.56 11.60
N TRP A 53 1.18 0.94 10.60
CA TRP A 53 2.09 -0.17 10.82
C TRP A 53 3.37 0.32 11.52
N ILE A 54 3.95 1.42 11.02
CA ILE A 54 5.13 2.08 11.60
C ILE A 54 4.88 2.45 13.07
N GLU A 55 3.74 3.08 13.35
CA GLU A 55 3.36 3.49 14.70
C GLU A 55 3.20 2.30 15.66
N LYS A 56 2.68 1.18 15.17
CA LYS A 56 2.40 -0.02 15.97
C LYS A 56 3.64 -0.88 16.22
N PHE A 57 4.56 -0.98 15.25
CA PHE A 57 5.61 -1.99 15.26
C PHE A 57 7.03 -1.45 15.38
N LEU A 58 7.28 -0.19 15.07
CA LEU A 58 8.63 0.39 15.17
C LEU A 58 8.84 1.10 16.50
N SER A 59 10.10 1.20 16.92
CA SER A 59 10.52 1.98 18.09
C SER A 59 10.50 3.48 17.81
N GLU A 60 10.46 4.32 18.84
CA GLU A 60 10.46 5.79 18.70
C GLU A 60 11.64 6.32 17.86
N LYS A 61 12.83 5.74 18.03
CA LYS A 61 14.02 6.08 17.21
C LYS A 61 13.78 5.81 15.72
N GLN A 62 13.12 4.71 15.39
CA GLN A 62 12.80 4.35 14.00
C GLN A 62 11.65 5.19 13.44
N LYS A 63 10.64 5.48 14.26
CA LYS A 63 9.53 6.39 13.90
C LYS A 63 10.06 7.77 13.54
N SER A 64 10.95 8.32 14.37
CA SER A 64 11.54 9.64 14.14
C SER A 64 12.26 9.73 12.79
N LYS A 65 13.06 8.70 12.46
CA LYS A 65 13.74 8.61 11.18
C LYS A 65 12.79 8.52 9.97
N MET A 66 11.66 7.82 10.11
CA MET A 66 10.75 7.57 8.98
C MET A 66 9.64 8.61 8.83
N LEU A 67 9.15 9.18 9.93
CA LEU A 67 8.02 10.10 9.97
C LEU A 67 8.45 11.56 10.17
N GLY A 68 9.73 11.82 10.50
CA GLY A 68 10.25 13.18 10.73
C GLY A 68 9.73 13.85 12.00
N VAL A 69 9.30 13.06 12.99
CA VAL A 69 8.82 13.50 14.31
C VAL A 69 9.81 13.22 15.43
#